data_AF-A0A1X1DLG1-F1
#
_entry.id   AF-A0A1X1DLG1-F1
#
_cell.length_a   1.000
_cell.length_b   1.000
_cell.length_c   1.000
_cell.angle_alpha   90.00
_cell.angle_beta   90.00
_cell.angle_gamma   90.00
#
_symmetry.space_group_name_H-M   'P 1'
#
loop_
_entity.id
_entity.type
_entity.pdbx_description
1 polymer ?
#
loop_
_entity_poly.entity_id
_entity_poly.type
_entity_poly.pdbx_seq_one_letter_code
_entity_poly.pdbx_strand_id
1 'polypeptide(L)' 'MWFVLSEVEKITRKSRAQLENAMRSGRLAWRMSERGQVEIELSSVLSAFVGEQAGAVSADEASRRLEQQWEWLWHPRVAR' A
#
# COMPACT_ATOMS: atom_id res chain seq x y z
N MET A 1 5.53 -0.18 7.91
CA MET A 1 6.02 -1.32 7.10
C MET A 1 6.35 -0.80 5.70
N TRP A 2 7.46 -1.24 5.11
CA TRP A 2 7.99 -0.73 3.83
C TRP A 2 7.99 -1.83 2.76
N PHE A 3 7.59 -1.48 1.55
CA PHE A 3 7.51 -2.41 0.42
C PHE A 3 8.26 -1.88 -0.78
N VAL A 4 8.87 -2.76 -1.57
CA VAL A 4 9.52 -2.30 -2.79
C VAL A 4 8.48 -1.85 -3.82
N LEU A 5 8.84 -0.86 -4.65
CA LEU A 5 7.95 -0.27 -5.65
C LEU A 5 7.19 -1.32 -6.48
N SER A 6 7.86 -2.40 -6.89
CA SER A 6 7.26 -3.47 -7.70
C SER A 6 6.21 -4.29 -6.97
N GLU A 7 6.26 -4.39 -5.64
CA GLU A 7 5.20 -4.99 -4.83
C GLU A 7 4.00 -4.05 -4.77
N VAL A 8 4.23 -2.76 -4.57
CA VAL A 8 3.16 -1.75 -4.53
C VAL A 8 2.42 -1.65 -5.86
N GLU A 9 3.12 -1.78 -6.99
CA GLU A 9 2.49 -1.88 -8.32
C GLU A 9 1.51 -3.06 -8.40
N LYS A 10 1.91 -4.24 -7.91
CA LYS A 10 1.05 -5.44 -7.91
C LYS A 10 -0.16 -5.28 -7.00
N ILE A 11 0.02 -4.67 -5.83
CA ILE A 11 -1.02 -4.50 -4.82
C ILE A 11 -2.06 -3.48 -5.29
N THR A 12 -1.60 -2.30 -5.71
CA THR A 12 -2.48 -1.19 -6.05
C THR A 12 -3.01 -1.26 -7.49
N ARG A 13 -2.40 -2.10 -8.33
CA ARG A 13 -2.58 -2.13 -9.80
C ARG A 13 -2.33 -0.77 -10.46
N LYS A 14 -1.64 0.15 -9.80
CA LYS A 14 -1.23 1.45 -10.36
C LYS A 14 0.07 1.26 -11.13
N SER A 15 0.23 2.02 -12.21
CA SER A 15 1.46 2.02 -12.97
C SER A 15 2.58 2.71 -12.19
N ARG A 16 3.83 2.35 -12.48
CA ARG A 16 5.02 3.06 -12.00
C ARG A 16 4.90 4.57 -12.08
N ALA A 17 4.45 5.11 -13.20
CA ALA A 17 4.31 6.55 -13.40
C ALA A 17 3.32 7.19 -12.41
N GLN A 18 2.21 6.50 -12.09
CA GLN A 18 1.24 6.97 -11.10
C GLN A 18 1.82 6.96 -9.69
N LEU A 19 2.58 5.93 -9.33
CA LEU A 19 3.27 5.84 -8.04
C LEU A 19 4.36 6.90 -7.94
N GLU A 20 5.16 7.11 -8.97
CA GLU A 20 6.19 8.16 -9.03
C GLU A 20 5.59 9.56 -8.91
N ASN A 21 4.46 9.82 -9.57
CA ASN A 21 3.76 11.09 -9.42
C ASN A 21 3.24 11.28 -7.98
N ALA A 22 2.75 10.22 -7.35
CA ALA A 22 2.29 10.26 -5.95
C ALA A 22 3.45 10.46 -4.96
N MET A 23 4.63 9.90 -5.24
CA MET A 23 5.86 10.16 -4.48
C MET A 23 6.33 11.62 -4.63
N ARG A 24 6.34 12.15 -5.86
CA ARG A 24 6.75 13.54 -6.13
C ARG A 24 5.81 14.58 -5.52
N SER A 25 4.52 14.27 -5.47
CA SER A 25 3.51 15.12 -4.83
C SER A 25 3.42 14.98 -3.31
N GLY A 26 4.27 14.13 -2.70
CA GLY A 26 4.30 13.92 -1.25
C GLY A 26 3.13 13.09 -0.71
N ARG A 27 2.28 12.52 -1.56
CA ARG A 27 1.17 11.64 -1.15
C ARG A 27 1.64 10.26 -0.70
N LEU A 28 2.81 9.82 -1.15
CA LEU A 28 3.44 8.57 -0.72
C LEU A 28 4.72 8.88 0.04
N ALA A 29 4.85 8.27 1.21
CA ALA A 29 6.11 8.26 1.95
C ALA A 29 7.01 7.18 1.34
N TRP A 30 8.20 7.57 0.90
CA TRP A 30 9.15 6.69 0.22
C TRP A 30 10.57 6.90 0.71
N ARG A 31 11.42 5.90 0.53
CA ARG A 31 12.85 5.96 0.85
C ARG A 31 13.65 5.06 -0.10
N MET A 32 14.96 5.25 -0.10
CA MET A 32 15.90 4.31 -0.72
C MET A 32 16.35 3.30 0.34
N SER A 33 16.25 2.00 0.03
CA SER A 33 16.81 0.94 0.87
C SER A 33 18.32 0.92 0.78
N GLU A 34 18.98 0.20 1.69
CA GLU A 34 20.44 -0.01 1.68
C GLU A 34 20.92 -0.71 0.39
N ARG A 35 20.03 -1.40 -0.32
CA ARG A 35 20.29 -2.06 -1.61
C ARG A 35 20.01 -1.16 -2.82
N GLY A 36 19.69 0.11 -2.59
CA GLY A 36 19.35 1.07 -3.65
C GLY A 36 17.97 0.86 -4.27
N GLN A 37 17.06 0.15 -3.59
CA GLN A 37 15.69 -0.04 -4.07
C GLN A 37 14.76 1.04 -3.52
N VAL A 38 13.80 1.47 -4.33
CA VAL A 38 12.74 2.37 -3.85
C VAL A 38 11.76 1.57 -3.02
N GLU A 39 11.61 1.97 -1.76
CA GLU A 39 10.63 1.45 -0.83
C GLU A 39 9.56 2.50 -0.54
N ILE A 40 8.31 2.07 -0.43
CA ILE A 40 7.17 2.91 -0.11
C ILE A 40 6.52 2.40 1.17
N GLU A 41 6.14 3.32 2.04
CA GLU A 41 5.44 3.00 3.28
C GLU A 41 3.99 2.61 2.99
N LEU A 42 3.57 1.44 3.48
CA LEU A 42 2.24 0.89 3.20
C LEU A 42 1.10 1.80 3.66
N SER A 43 1.20 2.41 4.84
CA SER A 43 0.16 3.30 5.38
C SER A 43 -0.11 4.47 4.43
N SER A 44 0.94 5.05 3.84
CA SER A 44 0.81 6.11 2.84
C SER A 44 0.14 5.61 1.55
N VAL A 45 0.41 4.37 1.12
CA VAL A 45 -0.26 3.73 -0.02
C VAL A 45 -1.75 3.55 0.24
N LEU A 46 -2.12 3.04 1.41
CA LEU A 46 -3.51 2.87 1.80
C LEU A 46 -4.23 4.22 1.85
N SER A 47 -3.64 5.22 2.51
CA SER A 47 -4.21 6.56 2.56
C SER A 47 -4.38 7.20 1.17
N ALA A 48 -3.41 7.03 0.27
CA ALA A 48 -3.42 7.68 -1.04
C ALA A 48 -4.35 7.02 -2.07
N PHE A 49 -4.57 5.69 -1.97
CA PHE A 49 -5.26 4.94 -3.02
C PHE A 49 -6.48 4.15 -2.56
N VAL A 50 -6.62 3.84 -1.27
CA VAL A 50 -7.86 3.28 -0.71
C VAL A 50 -8.89 4.39 -0.46
N GLY A 51 -8.43 5.60 -0.11
CA GLY A 51 -9.28 6.79 0.01
C GLY A 51 -10.02 7.17 -1.28
N GLU A 52 -9.49 6.82 -2.46
CA GLU A 52 -10.16 7.07 -3.75
C GLU A 52 -11.35 6.11 -4.02
N GLN A 53 -11.41 4.92 -3.40
CA GLN A 53 -12.61 4.06 -3.46
C GLN A 53 -13.63 4.37 -2.34
N ALA A 54 -13.20 5.06 -1.29
CA ALA A 54 -13.96 5.25 -0.05
C ALA A 54 -14.59 6.65 0.07
N GLY A 55 -14.99 7.28 -1.04
CA GLY A 55 -15.78 8.51 -1.02
C GLY A 55 -17.16 8.41 -0.33
N ALA A 56 -17.48 7.29 0.32
CA ALA A 56 -18.79 7.07 0.95
C ALA A 56 -18.79 6.30 2.28
N VAL A 57 -17.68 5.72 2.77
CA VAL A 57 -17.75 4.89 4.00
C VAL A 57 -16.49 5.03 4.85
N SER A 58 -16.66 5.69 6.00
CA SER A 58 -15.86 5.62 7.24
C SER A 58 -14.47 4.98 7.10
N ALA A 59 -13.46 5.82 6.89
CA ALA A 59 -12.06 5.44 6.63
C ALA A 59 -11.42 4.55 7.72
N ASP A 60 -11.98 4.52 8.92
CA ASP A 60 -11.39 3.79 10.06
C ASP A 60 -11.74 2.30 10.05
N GLU A 61 -12.95 1.95 9.62
CA GLU A 61 -13.42 0.56 9.62
C GLU A 61 -12.98 -0.20 8.36
N ALA A 62 -12.92 0.49 7.21
CA ALA A 62 -12.40 -0.06 5.97
C ALA A 62 -10.89 -0.34 6.06
N SER A 63 -10.12 0.53 6.70
CA SER A 63 -8.68 0.33 6.91
C SER A 63 -8.40 -0.89 7.78
N ARG A 64 -9.12 -1.04 8.90
CA ARG A 64 -9.02 -2.23 9.75
C ARG A 64 -9.47 -3.51 9.05
N ARG A 65 -10.52 -3.46 8.23
CA ARG A 65 -11.01 -4.63 7.50
C ARG A 65 -10.04 -5.07 6.42
N LEU A 66 -9.37 -4.13 5.76
CA LEU A 66 -8.32 -4.42 4.79
C LEU A 66 -7.06 -4.96 5.45
N GLU A 67 -6.64 -4.43 6.60
CA GLU A 67 -5.56 -5.02 7.41
C GLU A 67 -5.86 -6.48 7.78
N GLN A 68 -7.08 -6.77 8.24
CA GLN A 68 -7.49 -8.14 8.58
C GLN A 68 -7.57 -9.06 7.36
N GLN A 69 -8.10 -8.59 6.23
CA GLN A 69 -8.12 -9.39 5.00
C GLN A 69 -6.71 -9.63 4.45
N TRP A 70 -5.78 -8.70 4.69
CA TRP A 70 -4.38 -8.83 4.30
C TRP A 70 -3.63 -9.86 5.15
N GLU A 71 -3.84 -9.87 6.47
CA GLU A 71 -3.33 -10.93 7.35
C GLU A 71 -3.79 -12.31 6.89
N TRP A 72 -5.05 -12.44 6.47
CA TRP A 72 -5.61 -13.70 5.98
C TRP A 72 -5.02 -14.18 4.65
N LEU A 73 -4.68 -13.27 3.74
CA LEU A 73 -4.10 -13.63 2.45
C LEU A 73 -2.62 -14.02 2.56
N TRP A 74 -1.89 -13.48 3.56
CA TRP A 74 -0.43 -13.68 3.70
C TRP A 74 -0.04 -14.64 4.83
N HIS A 75 -0.92 -14.89 5.80
CA HIS A 75 -0.82 -16.01 6.71
C HIS A 75 -1.89 -17.04 6.34
N PRO A 76 -1.66 -17.92 5.35
CA PRO A 76 -2.44 -19.13 5.28
C PRO A 76 -2.15 -19.83 6.61
N ARG A 77 -3.13 -19.83 7.52
CA ARG A 77 -3.11 -20.77 8.63
C ARG A 77 -2.75 -22.09 7.99
N VAL A 78 -1.59 -22.62 8.37
CA VAL A 78 -1.21 -24.00 8.08
C VAL A 78 -2.30 -24.82 8.75
N ALA A 79 -3.36 -25.08 7.98
CA ALA A 79 -4.46 -25.92 8.38
C ALA A 79 -3.86 -27.32 8.41
N ARG A 80 -3.46 -27.72 9.60
CA ARG A 80 -3.13 -29.09 9.94
C ARG A 80 -4.42 -29.84 10.23
#